data_AF-A0A699T2P4-F1
#
_entry.id   AF-A0A699T2P4-F1
#
_cell.length_a   1.000
_cell.length_b   1.000
_cell.length_c   1.000
_cell.angle_alpha   90.00
_cell.angle_beta   90.00
_cell.angle_gamma   90.00
#
_symmetry.space_group_name_H-M   'P 1'
#
loop_
_entity.id
_entity.type
_entity.pdbx_description
1 polymer ?
#
loop_
_entity_poly.entity_id
_entity_poly.type
_entity_poly.pdbx_seq_one_letter_code
_entity_poly.pdbx_strand_id
1 'polypeptide(L)'
;MEFEVGNRVMLKVSPWKGVVRFGKRGKLNPRYVGPFKVLAKVGTVAYRLELPQELSRVHHSFHVSNLKKYYADEPLVMPLEGIH
;
A
#
# COMPACT_ATOMS: atom_id res chain seq x y z
N MET A 1 9.06 -13.71 -3.38
CA MET A 1 9.41 -12.28 -3.52
C MET A 1 9.68 -11.77 -2.12
N GLU A 2 10.81 -11.13 -1.87
CA GLU A 2 11.14 -10.56 -0.55
C GLU A 2 11.43 -9.08 -0.70
N PHE A 3 11.11 -8.32 0.34
CA PHE A 3 11.38 -6.89 0.45
C PHE A 3 12.35 -6.64 1.60
N GLU A 4 13.21 -5.64 1.45
CA GLU A 4 14.12 -5.20 2.50
C GLU A 4 13.55 -3.99 3.25
N VAL A 5 13.99 -3.80 4.49
CA VAL A 5 13.68 -2.58 5.24
C VAL A 5 14.23 -1.37 4.49
N GLY A 6 13.38 -0.35 4.33
CA GLY A 6 13.70 0.84 3.53
C GLY A 6 13.28 0.76 2.06
N ASN A 7 12.91 -0.42 1.54
CA ASN A 7 12.30 -0.51 0.22
C ASN A 7 10.99 0.27 0.16
N ARG A 8 10.71 0.85 -1.01
CA ARG A 8 9.39 1.40 -1.34
C ARG A 8 8.55 0.31 -1.99
N VAL A 9 7.31 0.16 -1.53
CA VAL A 9 6.36 -0.84 -2.04
C VAL A 9 5.01 -0.19 -2.22
N MET A 10 4.25 -0.65 -3.20
CA MET A 10 2.85 -0.30 -3.36
C MET A 10 1.95 -1.33 -2.72
N LEU A 11 0.80 -0.86 -2.23
CA LEU A 11 -0.11 -1.66 -1.44
C LEU A 11 -1.43 -1.87 -2.16
N LYS A 12 -1.86 -3.12 -2.24
CA LYS A 12 -3.09 -3.51 -2.93
C LYS A 12 -4.31 -2.99 -2.17
N VAL A 13 -5.24 -2.33 -2.88
CA VAL A 13 -6.44 -1.74 -2.25
C VAL A 13 -7.59 -2.73 -2.04
N SER A 14 -7.58 -3.87 -2.74
CA SER A 14 -8.68 -4.83 -2.71
C SER A 14 -9.08 -5.31 -1.30
N PRO A 15 -8.15 -5.52 -0.34
CA PRO A 15 -8.52 -5.95 1.01
C PRO A 15 -9.22 -4.85 1.82
N TRP A 16 -9.17 -3.58 1.37
CA TRP A 16 -9.65 -2.42 2.14
C TRP A 16 -11.02 -1.93 1.68
N LYS A 17 -11.71 -2.72 0.86
CA LYS A 17 -13.03 -2.38 0.33
C LYS A 17 -14.01 -2.21 1.50
N GLY A 18 -14.39 -0.95 1.77
CA GLY A 18 -15.27 -0.57 2.88
C GLY A 18 -14.58 0.02 4.11
N VAL A 19 -13.24 -0.08 4.23
CA VAL A 19 -12.46 0.55 5.30
C VAL A 19 -12.01 1.96 4.93
N VAL A 20 -11.64 2.14 3.66
CA VAL A 20 -11.06 3.38 3.12
C VAL A 20 -11.75 3.72 1.79
N ARG A 21 -12.19 4.97 1.61
CA ARG A 21 -12.76 5.42 0.33
C ARG A 21 -11.72 6.18 -0.47
N PHE A 22 -11.28 5.58 -1.58
CA PHE A 22 -10.45 6.27 -2.58
C PHE A 22 -11.36 7.12 -3.46
N GLY A 23 -11.11 8.43 -3.55
CA GLY A 23 -12.01 9.42 -4.16
C GLY A 23 -12.41 9.19 -5.63
N LYS A 24 -11.65 8.41 -6.41
CA LYS A 24 -12.06 8.02 -7.77
C LYS A 24 -12.98 6.81 -7.72
N ARG A 25 -14.25 7.01 -8.11
CA ARG A 25 -15.29 5.96 -8.19
C ARG A 25 -15.49 5.59 -9.67
N GLY A 26 -15.07 4.40 -10.10
CA GLY A 26 -15.35 3.94 -11.47
C GLY A 26 -14.61 2.68 -11.92
N LYS A 27 -14.74 2.35 -13.22
CA LYS A 27 -14.10 1.20 -13.90
C LYS A 27 -12.56 1.23 -13.85
N LEU A 28 -11.96 2.38 -13.52
CA LEU A 28 -10.51 2.63 -13.43
C LEU A 28 -10.04 2.87 -11.98
N ASN A 29 -10.55 2.10 -11.02
CA ASN A 29 -10.02 2.16 -9.66
C ASN A 29 -8.55 1.68 -9.66
N PRO A 30 -7.67 2.33 -8.88
CA PRO A 30 -6.31 1.87 -8.73
C PRO A 30 -6.31 0.50 -8.10
N ARG A 31 -5.48 -0.41 -8.60
CA ARG A 31 -5.28 -1.72 -7.96
C ARG A 31 -4.32 -1.63 -6.78
N TYR A 32 -3.42 -0.65 -6.81
CA TYR A 32 -2.42 -0.38 -5.80
C TYR A 32 -2.38 1.12 -5.49
N VAL A 33 -1.96 1.47 -4.29
CA VAL A 33 -1.78 2.85 -3.82
C VAL A 33 -0.41 3.02 -3.20
N GLY A 34 0.11 4.26 -3.32
CA GLY A 34 1.25 4.83 -2.61
C GLY A 34 2.55 4.02 -2.63
N PRO A 35 3.72 4.62 -2.88
CA PRO A 35 4.94 4.02 -2.38
C PRO A 35 4.99 4.19 -0.85
N PHE A 36 4.81 3.12 -0.11
CA PHE A 36 5.03 3.06 1.33
C PHE A 36 6.41 2.48 1.64
N LYS A 37 7.04 2.97 2.70
CA LYS A 37 8.34 2.45 3.15
C LYS A 37 8.12 1.19 3.99
N VAL A 38 8.90 0.15 3.70
CA VAL A 38 8.97 -1.03 4.58
C VAL A 38 9.75 -0.68 5.84
N LEU A 39 9.11 -0.79 7.00
CA LEU A 39 9.73 -0.53 8.30
C LEU A 39 10.38 -1.78 8.89
N ALA A 40 9.72 -2.94 8.76
CA ALA A 40 10.20 -4.19 9.35
C ALA A 40 9.62 -5.42 8.65
N LYS A 41 10.33 -6.55 8.72
CA LYS A 41 9.80 -7.89 8.42
C LYS A 41 9.21 -8.47 9.71
N VAL A 42 7.90 -8.70 9.76
CA VAL A 42 7.16 -9.15 10.96
C VAL A 42 7.02 -10.68 10.98
N GLY A 43 7.39 -11.35 9.89
CA GLY A 43 7.44 -12.81 9.79
C GLY A 43 7.96 -13.23 8.43
N THR A 44 7.87 -14.52 8.11
CA THR A 44 8.38 -15.05 6.82
C THR A 44 7.70 -14.38 5.61
N VAL A 45 6.42 -14.03 5.74
CA VAL A 45 5.57 -13.54 4.64
C VAL A 45 4.86 -12.22 4.93
N ALA A 46 5.22 -11.54 6.03
CA ALA A 46 4.54 -10.32 6.48
C ALA A 46 5.52 -9.17 6.72
N TYR A 47 5.13 -7.98 6.28
CA TYR A 47 5.93 -6.76 6.38
C TYR A 47 5.12 -5.63 7.00
N ARG A 48 5.76 -4.85 7.87
CA ARG A 48 5.21 -3.63 8.43
C ARG A 48 5.57 -2.45 7.55
N LEU A 49 4.59 -1.64 7.20
CA LEU A 49 4.74 -0.45 6.39
C LEU A 49 4.57 0.83 7.20
N GLU A 50 5.23 1.88 6.74
CA GLU A 50 4.98 3.26 7.16
C GLU A 50 3.73 3.76 6.42
N LEU A 51 2.60 3.71 7.10
CA LEU A 51 1.33 4.24 6.59
C LEU A 51 1.11 5.67 7.11
N PRO A 52 0.57 6.58 6.29
CA PRO A 52 0.13 7.88 6.74
C PRO A 52 -1.08 7.77 7.67
N GLN A 53 -1.29 8.84 8.45
CA GLN A 53 -2.37 8.92 9.45
C GLN A 53 -3.77 8.76 8.85
N GLU A 54 -3.96 9.13 7.58
CA GLU A 54 -5.18 8.91 6.78
C GLU A 54 -5.57 7.42 6.73
N LEU A 55 -4.59 6.52 6.82
CA LEU A 55 -4.76 5.07 6.81
C LEU A 55 -4.66 4.44 8.20
N SER A 56 -4.78 5.24 9.28
CA SER A 56 -4.69 4.77 10.67
C SER A 56 -5.68 3.67 11.05
N ARG A 57 -6.81 3.58 10.32
CA ARG A 57 -7.80 2.49 10.49
C ARG A 57 -7.34 1.15 9.92
N VAL A 58 -6.28 1.13 9.12
CA VAL A 58 -5.72 -0.06 8.50
C VAL A 58 -4.53 -0.54 9.32
N HIS A 59 -4.46 -1.85 9.58
CA HIS A 59 -3.28 -2.45 10.21
C HIS A 59 -2.01 -2.20 9.39
N HIS A 60 -0.90 -1.91 10.05
CA HIS A 60 0.35 -1.56 9.39
C HIS A 60 1.10 -2.79 8.84
N SER A 61 0.64 -4.01 9.15
CA SER A 61 1.28 -5.27 8.77
C SER A 61 0.53 -5.94 7.61
N PHE A 62 1.24 -6.24 6.53
CA PHE A 62 0.65 -6.80 5.31
C PHE A 62 1.38 -8.04 4.84
N HIS A 63 0.60 -8.99 4.32
CA HIS A 63 1.14 -10.16 3.65
C HIS A 63 1.81 -9.77 2.32
N VAL A 64 2.89 -10.46 1.96
CA VAL A 64 3.71 -10.22 0.76
C VAL A 64 2.88 -10.21 -0.55
N SER A 65 1.78 -10.97 -0.62
CA SER A 65 0.88 -11.01 -1.78
C SER A 65 0.06 -9.73 -1.99
N ASN A 66 0.00 -8.85 -0.99
CA ASN A 66 -0.66 -7.55 -1.09
C ASN A 66 0.33 -6.43 -1.44
N LEU A 67 1.63 -6.74 -1.53
CA LEU A 67 2.68 -5.78 -1.81
C LEU A 67 3.19 -5.94 -3.24
N LYS A 68 3.47 -4.82 -3.91
CA LYS A 68 4.14 -4.78 -5.21
C LYS A 68 5.39 -3.92 -5.07
N LYS A 69 6.52 -4.35 -5.63
CA LYS A 69 7.76 -3.54 -5.62
C LYS A 69 7.50 -2.23 -6.36
N TYR A 70 7.87 -1.12 -5.74
CA TYR A 70 7.81 0.19 -6.39
C TYR A 70 9.13 0.44 -7.12
N TYR A 71 9.04 0.64 -8.43
CA TYR A 71 10.14 1.12 -9.25
C TYR A 71 9.83 2.59 -9.59
N ALA A 72 10.82 3.47 -9.45
CA ALA A 72 10.64 4.91 -9.67
C ALA A 72 10.09 5.24 -11.08
N ASP A 73 10.25 4.31 -12.02
CA ASP A 73 9.78 4.42 -13.40
C ASP A 73 8.30 4.02 -13.60
N GLU A 74 7.57 3.57 -12.55
CA GLU A 74 6.14 3.28 -12.67
C GLU A 74 5.28 4.53 -12.37
N PRO A 75 4.60 5.12 -13.36
CA PRO A 75 3.77 6.32 -13.20
C PRO A 75 2.42 6.07 -12.49
N LEU A 76 2.22 4.88 -11.91
CA LEU A 76 0.96 4.45 -11.29
C LEU A 76 0.78 4.93 -9.85
N VAL A 77 1.49 6.00 -9.44
CA VAL A 77 1.35 6.58 -8.10
C VAL A 77 0.05 7.37 -8.05
N MET A 78 -0.99 6.78 -7.48
CA MET A 78 -2.12 7.56 -7.00
C MET A 78 -1.72 8.32 -5.74
N PRO A 79 -1.85 9.66 -5.71
CA PRO A 79 -1.69 10.45 -4.49
C PRO A 79 -2.71 10.00 -3.44
N LEU A 80 -2.28 9.97 -2.18
CA LEU A 80 -3.15 9.62 -1.05
C LEU A 80 -4.14 10.75 -0.68
N GLU A 81 -3.96 11.94 -1.28
CA GLU A 81 -4.69 13.21 -1.06
C GLU A 81 -6.22 13.14 -1.28
N GLY A 82 -6.77 12.00 -1.70
CA GLY A 82 -8.21 11.78 -1.91
C GLY A 82 -8.82 10.70 -1.04
N ILE A 83 -8.14 10.28 0.02
CA ILE A 83 -8.60 9.23 0.94
C ILE A 83 -9.39 9.86 2.10
N HIS A 84 -10.68 9.53 2.20
CA HIS A 84 -11.57 9.91 3.32
C HIS A 84 -12.19 8.67 3.98
#